data_AF-A0A7W3R7L6-F1
#
_entry.id   AF-A0A7W3R7L6-F1
#
_cell.length_a   1.000
_cell.length_b   1.000
_cell.length_c   1.000
_cell.angle_alpha   90.00
_cell.angle_beta   90.00
_cell.angle_gamma   90.00
#
_symmetry.space_group_name_H-M   'P 1'
#
loop_
_entity.id
_entity.type
_entity.pdbx_description
1 polymer ?
#
loop_
_entity_poly.entity_id
_entity_poly.type
_entity_poly.pdbx_seq_one_letter_code
_entity_poly.pdbx_strand_id
1 'polypeptide(L)'
;MGVSIYYTATRGTALTDEERDRVQDIVTESNEALFAGLNTKLAGWKAKNLVPAHMADAWEFCEGLHLYKPDENDPRVVLAGSSKVSHSECGMEPMYAQLDHYMRVALPRLRRALPDAEWRVHVDDIDLEWDEEDGQYTYPDAP
;
A
#
# COMPACT_ATOMS: atom_id res chain seq x y z
N MET A 1 8.37 -13.19 10.84
CA MET A 1 8.82 -12.24 9.81
C MET A 1 7.59 -11.50 9.33
N GLY A 2 7.66 -10.17 9.20
CA GLY A 2 6.54 -9.39 8.67
C GLY A 2 6.65 -9.29 7.15
N VAL A 3 5.50 -9.19 6.48
CA VAL A 3 5.42 -8.96 5.04
C VAL A 3 5.41 -7.46 4.80
N SER A 4 6.04 -6.97 3.73
CA SER A 4 5.95 -5.56 3.34
C SER A 4 5.56 -5.43 1.87
N ILE A 5 4.80 -4.39 1.55
CA ILE A 5 4.59 -3.95 0.17
C ILE A 5 5.46 -2.74 -0.11
N TYR A 6 6.08 -2.71 -1.27
CA TYR A 6 6.97 -1.67 -1.74
C TYR A 6 6.45 -1.15 -3.07
N TYR A 7 6.61 0.15 -3.29
CA TYR A 7 6.14 0.80 -4.50
C TYR A 7 7.11 1.92 -4.90
N THR A 8 7.37 1.99 -6.19
CA THR A 8 8.24 3.01 -6.79
C THR A 8 7.61 3.47 -8.11
N ALA A 9 7.62 4.78 -8.35
CA ALA A 9 7.24 5.38 -9.60
C ALA A 9 8.43 6.16 -10.17
N THR A 10 8.75 5.92 -11.44
CA THR A 10 9.86 6.58 -12.14
C THR A 10 9.40 7.29 -13.40
N ARG A 11 9.90 8.51 -13.65
CA ARG A 11 9.73 9.23 -14.92
C ARG A 11 10.83 10.28 -15.13
N GLY A 12 10.89 10.86 -16.31
CA GLY A 12 11.93 11.85 -16.67
C GLY A 12 11.70 13.27 -16.12
N THR A 13 10.55 13.55 -15.51
CA THR A 13 10.13 14.86 -15.03
C THR A 13 9.82 14.80 -13.54
N ALA A 14 10.30 15.77 -12.76
CA ALA A 14 9.93 15.86 -11.34
C ALA A 14 8.42 16.02 -11.17
N LEU A 15 7.89 15.70 -9.97
CA LEU A 15 6.53 16.05 -9.62
C LEU A 15 6.35 17.58 -9.69
N THR A 16 5.20 18.02 -10.18
CA THR A 16 4.71 19.39 -10.00
C THR A 16 4.19 19.59 -8.58
N ASP A 17 3.91 20.84 -8.19
CA ASP A 17 3.26 21.11 -6.89
C ASP A 17 1.86 20.49 -6.82
N GLU A 18 1.09 20.58 -7.91
CA GLU A 18 -0.25 19.99 -7.99
C GLU A 18 -0.21 18.46 -7.85
N GLU A 19 0.75 17.78 -8.48
CA GLU A 19 0.92 16.34 -8.33
C GLU A 19 1.38 15.95 -6.92
N ARG A 20 2.26 16.74 -6.29
CA ARG A 20 2.67 16.51 -4.90
C ARG A 20 1.48 16.61 -3.95
N ASP A 21 0.70 17.68 -4.08
CA ASP A 21 -0.50 17.89 -3.26
C ASP A 21 -1.50 16.75 -3.48
N ARG A 22 -1.72 16.38 -4.74
CA ARG A 22 -2.63 15.27 -5.07
C ARG A 22 -2.19 13.93 -4.52
N VAL A 23 -0.89 13.62 -4.59
CA VAL A 23 -0.30 12.41 -3.99
C VAL A 23 -0.51 12.42 -2.48
N GLN A 24 -0.26 13.54 -1.81
CA GLN A 24 -0.42 13.67 -0.37
C GLN A 24 -1.89 13.49 0.07
N ASP A 25 -2.84 14.06 -0.69
CA ASP A 25 -4.26 13.85 -0.45
C ASP A 25 -4.64 12.36 -0.59
N ILE A 26 -4.18 11.70 -1.66
CA ILE A 26 -4.47 10.27 -1.88
C ILE A 26 -3.89 9.42 -0.77
N VAL A 27 -2.67 9.70 -0.29
CA VAL A 27 -2.06 8.97 0.84
C VAL A 27 -2.90 9.14 2.10
N THR A 28 -3.29 10.38 2.42
CA THR A 28 -4.08 10.70 3.61
C THR A 28 -5.43 9.99 3.57
N GLU A 29 -6.19 10.17 2.49
CA GLU A 29 -7.51 9.56 2.33
C GLU A 29 -7.44 8.03 2.29
N SER A 30 -6.44 7.47 1.60
CA SER A 30 -6.26 6.01 1.52
C SER A 30 -5.90 5.41 2.88
N ASN A 31 -5.10 6.10 3.69
CA ASN A 31 -4.73 5.64 5.03
C ASN A 31 -5.93 5.71 5.98
N GLU A 32 -6.69 6.81 5.97
CA GLU A 32 -7.93 6.93 6.75
C GLU A 32 -8.92 5.82 6.39
N ALA A 33 -9.13 5.57 5.10
CA ALA A 33 -10.01 4.50 4.62
C ALA A 33 -9.52 3.10 5.03
N LEU A 34 -8.20 2.85 4.97
CA LEU A 34 -7.60 1.60 5.42
C LEU A 34 -7.93 1.35 6.89
N PHE A 35 -7.55 2.26 7.78
CA PHE A 35 -7.69 2.06 9.22
C PHE A 35 -9.17 1.99 9.62
N ALA A 36 -10.03 2.82 9.05
CA ALA A 36 -11.47 2.75 9.28
C ALA A 36 -12.01 1.37 8.87
N GLY A 37 -11.67 0.88 7.68
CA GLY A 37 -12.09 -0.42 7.16
C GLY A 37 -11.60 -1.58 8.01
N LEU A 38 -10.33 -1.59 8.43
CA LEU A 38 -9.77 -2.62 9.30
C LEU A 38 -10.43 -2.62 10.69
N ASN A 39 -10.66 -1.45 11.27
CA ASN A 39 -11.31 -1.31 12.57
C ASN A 39 -12.74 -1.85 12.57
N THR A 40 -13.48 -1.77 11.46
CA THR A 40 -14.82 -2.41 11.36
C THR A 40 -14.76 -3.95 11.49
N LYS A 41 -13.64 -4.56 11.11
CA LYS A 41 -13.44 -6.04 11.11
C LYS A 41 -12.80 -6.54 12.40
N LEU A 42 -12.20 -5.64 13.19
CA LEU A 42 -11.34 -5.97 14.32
C LEU A 42 -12.02 -6.86 15.37
N ALA A 43 -13.27 -6.57 15.74
CA ALA A 43 -14.00 -7.41 16.70
C ALA A 43 -14.17 -8.85 16.21
N GLY A 44 -14.47 -9.04 14.92
CA GLY A 44 -14.59 -10.36 14.31
C GLY A 44 -13.26 -11.11 14.26
N TRP A 45 -12.16 -10.41 13.92
CA TRP A 45 -10.83 -10.99 13.92
C TRP A 45 -10.35 -11.39 15.31
N LYS A 46 -10.64 -10.58 16.35
CA LYS A 46 -10.35 -10.94 17.75
C LYS A 46 -11.09 -12.19 18.18
N ALA A 47 -12.38 -12.32 17.84
CA ALA A 47 -13.17 -13.51 18.17
C ALA A 47 -12.62 -14.80 17.52
N LYS A 48 -11.93 -14.68 16.38
CA LYS A 48 -11.24 -15.78 15.68
C LYS A 48 -9.78 -15.97 16.10
N ASN A 49 -9.26 -15.18 17.05
CA ASN A 49 -7.84 -15.12 17.41
C ASN A 49 -6.90 -14.78 16.23
N LEU A 50 -7.39 -14.00 15.26
CA LEU A 50 -6.59 -13.51 14.13
C LEU A 50 -5.90 -12.18 14.43
N VAL A 51 -6.33 -11.48 15.48
CA VAL A 51 -5.65 -10.30 16.02
C VAL A 51 -5.58 -10.47 17.53
N PRO A 52 -4.41 -10.25 18.17
CA PRO A 52 -4.26 -10.30 19.62
C PRO A 52 -5.31 -9.46 20.34
N ALA A 53 -5.87 -10.01 21.42
CA ALA A 53 -6.95 -9.35 22.17
C ALA A 53 -6.57 -7.97 22.72
N HIS A 54 -5.27 -7.75 23.00
CA HIS A 54 -4.75 -6.51 23.54
C HIS A 54 -4.67 -5.36 22.52
N MET A 55 -4.67 -5.65 21.21
CA MET A 55 -4.56 -4.61 20.18
C MET A 55 -5.89 -3.91 20.02
N ALA A 56 -6.00 -2.64 20.41
CA ALA A 56 -7.26 -1.91 20.43
C ALA A 56 -7.63 -1.34 19.06
N ASP A 57 -6.63 -1.04 18.23
CA ASP A 57 -6.80 -0.39 16.94
C ASP A 57 -5.94 -1.01 15.82
N ALA A 58 -6.36 -0.78 14.57
CA ALA A 58 -5.67 -1.26 13.38
C ALA A 58 -4.22 -0.78 13.25
N TRP A 59 -3.94 0.46 13.62
CA TRP A 59 -2.59 1.04 13.54
C TRP A 59 -1.56 0.29 14.41
N GLU A 60 -1.99 -0.47 15.41
CA GLU A 60 -1.10 -1.26 16.27
C GLU A 60 -0.50 -2.47 15.55
N PHE A 61 -1.13 -2.94 14.47
CA PHE A 61 -0.68 -4.12 13.74
C PHE A 61 -0.47 -3.90 12.25
N CYS A 62 -0.74 -2.72 11.71
CA CYS A 62 -0.40 -2.39 10.34
C CYS A 62 0.04 -0.94 10.19
N GLU A 63 0.84 -0.69 9.16
CA GLU A 63 1.16 0.68 8.75
C GLU A 63 0.15 1.14 7.68
N GLY A 64 0.11 2.45 7.41
CA GLY A 64 -0.47 2.98 6.17
C GLY A 64 0.60 3.12 5.10
N LEU A 65 0.26 3.74 3.97
CA LEU A 65 1.23 4.18 2.97
C LEU A 65 2.26 5.13 3.61
N HIS A 66 3.54 4.77 3.54
CA HIS A 66 4.65 5.61 3.97
C HIS A 66 5.54 5.95 2.76
N LEU A 67 5.61 7.24 2.43
CA LEU A 67 6.45 7.73 1.34
C LEU A 67 7.85 8.08 1.87
N TYR A 68 8.87 7.67 1.13
CA TYR A 68 10.24 8.09 1.39
C TYR A 68 10.48 9.53 0.95
N LYS A 69 11.53 10.13 1.50
CA LYS A 69 12.05 11.37 0.93
C LYS A 69 12.56 11.08 -0.49
N PRO A 70 12.42 12.03 -1.44
CA PRO A 70 12.97 11.87 -2.79
C PRO A 70 14.44 11.45 -2.73
N ASP A 71 14.81 10.47 -3.55
CA ASP A 71 16.20 10.06 -3.67
C ASP A 71 16.97 11.12 -4.47
N GLU A 72 17.89 11.82 -3.81
CA GLU A 72 18.74 12.82 -4.45
C GLU A 72 19.72 12.21 -5.47
N ASN A 73 19.91 10.88 -5.46
CA ASN A 73 20.86 10.18 -6.33
C ASN A 73 20.23 9.64 -7.63
N ASP A 74 18.93 9.32 -7.64
CA ASP A 74 18.20 8.99 -8.89
C ASP A 74 17.03 9.96 -9.10
N PRO A 75 17.25 11.06 -9.84
CA PRO A 75 16.22 12.08 -10.07
C PRO A 75 15.03 11.56 -10.90
N ARG A 76 15.11 10.32 -11.43
CA ARG A 76 13.99 9.69 -12.13
C ARG A 76 13.00 9.08 -11.15
N VAL A 77 13.39 8.76 -9.92
CA VAL A 77 12.49 8.25 -8.87
C VAL A 77 11.68 9.42 -8.34
N VAL A 78 10.44 9.55 -8.83
CA VAL A 78 9.54 10.64 -8.45
C VAL A 78 8.72 10.31 -7.20
N LEU A 79 8.56 9.02 -6.90
CA LEU A 79 7.89 8.53 -5.70
C LEU A 79 8.44 7.16 -5.33
N ALA A 80 8.73 6.95 -4.05
CA ALA A 80 9.07 5.63 -3.51
C ALA A 80 8.53 5.50 -2.09
N GLY A 81 8.25 4.27 -1.66
CA GLY A 81 7.80 4.01 -0.30
C GLY A 81 7.58 2.53 -0.02
N SER A 82 7.19 2.25 1.21
CA SER A 82 6.76 0.93 1.64
C SER A 82 5.73 1.00 2.76
N SER A 83 5.06 -0.12 3.00
CA SER A 83 4.16 -0.30 4.12
C SER A 83 4.32 -1.71 4.67
N LYS A 84 4.55 -1.81 5.98
CA LYS A 84 4.52 -3.10 6.64
C LYS A 84 3.09 -3.63 6.71
N VAL A 85 2.93 -4.84 6.19
CA VAL A 85 1.66 -5.57 6.13
C VAL A 85 1.59 -6.55 7.29
N SER A 86 0.71 -6.24 8.23
CA SER A 86 0.35 -7.07 9.38
C SER A 86 1.49 -7.42 10.35
N HIS A 87 1.23 -7.30 11.65
CA HIS A 87 2.16 -7.79 12.66
C HIS A 87 2.27 -9.32 12.58
N SER A 88 3.43 -9.89 12.93
CA SER A 88 3.64 -11.34 12.85
C SER A 88 2.76 -12.16 13.80
N GLU A 89 2.07 -11.50 14.73
CA GLU A 89 1.10 -12.11 15.65
C GLU A 89 -0.33 -12.12 15.08
N CYS A 90 -0.56 -11.50 13.93
CA CYS A 90 -1.85 -11.49 13.26
C CYS A 90 -1.97 -12.65 12.25
N GLY A 91 -3.18 -13.13 12.05
CA GLY A 91 -3.50 -14.14 11.05
C GLY A 91 -3.53 -13.58 9.62
N MET A 92 -3.80 -14.48 8.67
CA MET A 92 -3.78 -14.14 7.24
C MET A 92 -4.93 -13.24 6.80
N GLU A 93 -6.14 -13.33 7.40
CA GLU A 93 -7.28 -12.49 6.98
C GLU A 93 -6.99 -10.97 7.14
N PRO A 94 -6.45 -10.47 8.29
CA PRO A 94 -6.00 -9.09 8.41
C PRO A 94 -4.95 -8.69 7.37
N MET A 95 -4.00 -9.58 7.07
CA MET A 95 -2.93 -9.34 6.09
C MET A 95 -3.51 -9.17 4.68
N TYR A 96 -4.38 -10.09 4.26
CA TYR A 96 -5.04 -10.01 2.95
C TYR A 96 -5.94 -8.78 2.84
N ALA A 97 -6.64 -8.38 3.90
CA ALA A 97 -7.45 -7.18 3.89
C ALA A 97 -6.61 -5.90 3.67
N GLN A 98 -5.38 -5.85 4.18
CA GLN A 98 -4.45 -4.75 3.95
C GLN A 98 -3.92 -4.78 2.51
N LEU A 99 -3.44 -5.94 2.05
CA LEU A 99 -2.92 -6.11 0.69
C LEU A 99 -3.98 -5.76 -0.37
N ASP A 100 -5.22 -6.22 -0.17
CA ASP A 100 -6.34 -5.91 -1.06
C ASP A 100 -6.58 -4.39 -1.15
N HIS A 101 -6.54 -3.69 -0.02
CA HIS A 101 -6.66 -2.23 0.01
C HIS A 101 -5.51 -1.54 -0.74
N TYR A 102 -4.27 -1.97 -0.51
CA TYR A 102 -3.12 -1.40 -1.22
C TYR A 102 -3.20 -1.65 -2.73
N MET A 103 -3.44 -2.89 -3.13
CA MET A 103 -3.37 -3.36 -4.52
C MET A 103 -4.56 -2.87 -5.36
N ARG A 104 -5.74 -2.76 -4.77
CA ARG A 104 -6.98 -2.43 -5.51
C ARG A 104 -7.47 -1.01 -5.28
N VAL A 105 -7.06 -0.34 -4.20
CA VAL A 105 -7.53 1.01 -3.86
C VAL A 105 -6.40 2.01 -3.89
N ALA A 106 -5.43 1.89 -2.99
CA ALA A 106 -4.49 2.97 -2.72
C ALA A 106 -3.46 3.18 -3.85
N LEU A 107 -2.77 2.13 -4.29
CA LEU A 107 -1.76 2.21 -5.34
C LEU A 107 -2.36 2.49 -6.73
N PRO A 108 -3.53 1.95 -7.11
CA PRO A 108 -4.20 2.35 -8.35
C PRO A 108 -4.55 3.84 -8.40
N ARG A 109 -4.95 4.43 -7.27
CA ARG A 109 -5.23 5.88 -7.19
C ARG A 109 -3.95 6.70 -7.40
N LEU A 110 -2.84 6.29 -6.78
CA LEU A 110 -1.55 6.95 -6.99
C LEU A 110 -1.06 6.81 -8.43
N ARG A 111 -1.16 5.61 -9.03
CA ARG A 111 -0.80 5.38 -10.44
C ARG A 111 -1.60 6.28 -11.39
N ARG A 112 -2.91 6.43 -11.17
CA ARG A 112 -3.75 7.33 -11.97
C ARG A 112 -3.40 8.81 -11.79
N ALA A 113 -2.87 9.21 -10.64
CA ALA A 113 -2.40 10.58 -10.40
C ALA A 113 -1.06 10.87 -11.09
N LEU A 114 -0.27 9.85 -11.41
CA LEU A 114 1.02 9.94 -12.10
C LEU A 114 1.01 9.05 -13.37
N PRO A 115 0.19 9.38 -14.39
CA PRO A 115 -0.10 8.49 -15.51
C PRO A 115 1.07 8.32 -16.49
N ASP A 116 2.06 9.20 -16.46
CA ASP A 116 3.28 9.18 -17.27
C ASP A 116 4.46 8.52 -16.53
N ALA A 117 4.25 8.01 -15.31
CA ALA A 117 5.25 7.28 -14.57
C ALA A 117 5.20 5.78 -14.83
N GLU A 118 6.37 5.16 -14.89
CA GLU A 118 6.52 3.71 -14.83
C GLU A 118 6.47 3.29 -13.37
N TRP A 119 5.62 2.30 -13.05
CA TRP A 119 5.44 1.82 -11.69
C TRP A 119 5.99 0.43 -11.52
N ARG A 120 6.72 0.23 -10.41
CA ARG A 120 7.08 -1.08 -9.89
C ARG A 120 6.50 -1.24 -8.50
N VAL A 121 5.77 -2.32 -8.28
CA VAL A 121 5.18 -2.68 -6.99
C VAL A 121 5.53 -4.11 -6.69
N HIS A 122 5.94 -4.41 -5.47
CA HIS A 122 6.25 -5.78 -5.05
C HIS A 122 5.86 -6.01 -3.59
N VAL A 123 5.44 -7.24 -3.28
CA VAL A 123 5.21 -7.72 -1.91
C VAL A 123 6.38 -8.63 -1.56
N ASP A 124 7.22 -8.19 -0.62
CA ASP A 124 8.54 -8.75 -0.35
C ASP A 124 9.32 -8.99 -1.65
N ASP A 125 9.61 -10.24 -2.02
CA ASP A 125 10.38 -10.58 -3.23
C ASP A 125 9.49 -10.86 -4.46
N ILE A 126 8.18 -10.64 -4.38
CA ILE A 126 7.22 -10.94 -5.45
C ILE A 126 6.78 -9.63 -6.12
N ASP A 127 7.26 -9.39 -7.35
CA ASP A 127 6.76 -8.31 -8.20
C ASP A 127 5.28 -8.54 -8.53
N LEU A 128 4.46 -7.49 -8.38
CA LEU A 128 3.06 -7.47 -8.76
C LEU A 128 2.89 -6.96 -10.18
N GLU A 129 1.86 -7.44 -10.86
CA GLU A 129 1.51 -7.03 -12.21
C GLU A 129 0.39 -6.01 -12.18
N TRP A 130 0.42 -5.08 -13.15
CA TRP A 130 -0.68 -4.14 -13.35
C TRP A 130 -1.68 -4.75 -14.32
N ASP A 131 -2.91 -4.94 -13.83
CA ASP A 131 -4.04 -5.35 -14.64
C ASP A 131 -4.68 -4.11 -15.28
N GLU A 132 -4.51 -3.97 -16.60
CA GLU A 132 -5.07 -2.87 -17.37
C GLU A 132 -6.60 -2.94 -17.50
N GLU A 133 -7.21 -4.13 -17.40
CA GLU A 133 -8.66 -4.31 -17.54
C GLU A 133 -9.40 -3.80 -16.31
N ASP A 134 -8.99 -4.27 -15.12
CA ASP A 134 -9.61 -3.90 -13.85
C ASP A 134 -8.99 -2.62 -13.24
N GLY A 135 -7.80 -2.21 -13.70
CA GLY A 135 -7.08 -1.07 -13.16
C GLY A 135 -6.65 -1.27 -11.71
N GLN A 136 -6.02 -2.40 -11.43
CA GLN A 136 -5.57 -2.84 -10.11
C GLN A 136 -4.25 -3.62 -10.20
N TYR A 137 -3.55 -3.78 -9.07
CA TYR A 137 -2.41 -4.69 -9.01
C TYR A 137 -2.84 -6.11 -8.67
N THR A 138 -2.22 -7.09 -9.30
CA THR A 138 -2.46 -8.52 -9.09
C THR A 138 -1.13 -9.25 -8.85
N TYR A 139 -1.21 -10.43 -8.24
CA TYR A 139 -0.06 -11.33 -8.25
C TYR A 139 0.10 -11.90 -9.67
N PRO A 140 1.35 -12.15 -10.11
CA PRO A 140 1.58 -12.78 -11.40
C PRO A 140 0.94 -14.17 -11.42
N ASP A 141 0.45 -14.58 -12.59
CA ASP A 141 0.00 -15.95 -12.78
C ASP A 141 1.17 -16.91 -12.49
N ALA A 142 0.88 -17.99 -11.75
CA ALA A 142 1.88 -19.03 -11.55
C ALA A 142 2.25 -19.64 -12.92
N PRO A 143 3.54 -19.86 -13.21
CA PRO A 143 3.97 -20.45 -14.47
C PRO A 143 3.42 -21.88 -14.69
#